data_AF-A0ABD1PSK2-F1
#
_entry.id   AF-A0ABD1PSK2-F1
#
_cell.length_a   1.000
_cell.length_b   1.000
_cell.length_c   1.000
_cell.angle_alpha   90.00
_cell.angle_beta   90.00
_cell.angle_gamma   90.00
#
_symmetry.space_group_name_H-M   'P 1'
#
loop_
_entity.id
_entity.type
_entity.pdbx_description
1 polymer ?
#
loop_
_entity_poly.entity_id
_entity_poly.type
_entity_poly.pdbx_seq_one_letter_code
_entity_poly.pdbx_strand_id
1 'polypeptide(L)'
;MRQKLGPAEILEVESNKVRYKCFTAMALLVVLILVGTIFLATVEKLDIVDAFYCVCSTITTLGYGDKSFSTKAGRVFATFWILTSTICVAQFFCYIAELNTESRQKALVKWVLTRRMTNVDLEAADLDDDGVVGPAEFVLYKLKEMGKINQEDILLVMEEFEILDVDQSGTLSPSDLMLAQSAQT
;
A
#
# COMPACT_ATOMS: atom_id res chain seq x y z
N MET A 1 -4.34 -31.08 -9.30
CA MET A 1 -3.27 -30.77 -8.32
C MET A 1 -3.14 -29.25 -8.22
N ARG A 2 -3.61 -28.63 -7.13
CA ARG A 2 -3.28 -27.22 -6.82
C ARG A 2 -1.95 -27.24 -6.08
N GLN A 3 -0.85 -26.93 -6.77
CA GLN A 3 0.43 -26.65 -6.09
C GLN A 3 0.20 -25.47 -5.16
N LYS A 4 0.40 -25.67 -3.85
CA LYS A 4 0.44 -24.57 -2.88
C LYS A 4 1.74 -23.82 -3.14
N LEU A 5 1.65 -22.63 -3.75
CA LEU A 5 2.80 -21.75 -3.94
C LEU A 5 3.44 -21.45 -2.58
N GLY A 6 4.77 -21.48 -2.53
CA GLY A 6 5.53 -21.15 -1.33
C GLY A 6 5.43 -19.66 -0.95
N PRO A 7 5.69 -19.26 0.31
CA PRO A 7 5.59 -17.86 0.75
C PRO A 7 6.45 -16.89 -0.08
N ALA A 8 7.63 -17.36 -0.51
CA ALA A 8 8.52 -16.60 -1.38
C ALA A 8 7.94 -16.40 -2.79
N GLU A 9 7.31 -17.43 -3.35
CA GLU A 9 6.68 -17.36 -4.68
C GLU A 9 5.45 -16.44 -4.66
N ILE A 10 4.67 -16.43 -3.57
CA ILE A 10 3.51 -15.52 -3.41
C ILE A 10 3.98 -14.06 -3.45
N LEU A 11 5.04 -13.72 -2.71
CA LEU A 11 5.59 -12.37 -2.65
C LEU A 11 6.17 -11.92 -4.00
N GLU A 12 6.81 -12.84 -4.73
CA GLU A 12 7.37 -12.59 -6.06
C GLU A 12 6.29 -12.36 -7.12
N VAL A 13 5.21 -13.16 -7.09
CA VAL A 13 4.03 -12.99 -7.94
C VAL A 13 3.33 -11.66 -7.67
N GLU A 14 3.19 -11.28 -6.39
CA GLU A 14 2.57 -10.02 -6.01
C GLU A 14 3.40 -8.80 -6.48
N SER A 15 4.72 -8.87 -6.33
CA SER A 15 5.62 -7.83 -6.83
C SER A 15 5.55 -7.66 -8.36
N ASN A 16 5.46 -8.77 -9.10
CA ASN A 16 5.36 -8.73 -10.56
C ASN A 16 4.00 -8.20 -11.03
N LYS A 17 2.93 -8.45 -10.26
CA LYS A 17 1.59 -7.94 -10.56
C LYS A 17 1.52 -6.41 -10.52
N VAL A 18 2.08 -5.78 -9.49
CA VAL A 18 2.08 -4.30 -9.37
C VAL A 18 2.91 -3.67 -10.50
N ARG A 19 4.06 -4.27 -10.84
CA ARG A 19 4.89 -3.82 -11.96
C ARG A 19 4.12 -3.86 -13.28
N TYR A 20 3.43 -4.97 -13.54
CA TYR A 20 2.61 -5.12 -14.75
C TYR A 20 1.51 -4.05 -14.82
N LYS A 21 0.78 -3.80 -13.72
CA LYS A 21 -0.22 -2.72 -13.65
C LYS A 21 0.38 -1.36 -14.03
N CYS A 22 1.55 -1.02 -13.49
CA CYS A 22 2.24 0.24 -13.80
C CYS A 22 2.63 0.32 -15.29
N PHE A 23 3.18 -0.75 -15.86
CA PHE A 23 3.51 -0.80 -17.30
C PHE A 23 2.27 -0.66 -18.17
N THR A 24 1.17 -1.34 -17.82
CA THR A 24 -0.09 -1.23 -18.57
C THR A 24 -0.68 0.18 -18.50
N ALA A 25 -0.64 0.83 -17.34
CA ALA A 25 -1.12 2.22 -17.19
C ALA A 25 -0.25 3.19 -17.99
N MET A 26 1.08 3.03 -17.97
CA MET A 26 2.00 3.84 -18.77
C MET A 26 1.73 3.66 -20.28
N ALA A 27 1.53 2.44 -20.74
CA ALA A 27 1.21 2.16 -22.14
C ALA A 27 -0.13 2.82 -22.55
N LEU A 28 -1.16 2.74 -21.71
CA LEU A 28 -2.44 3.40 -21.94
C LEU A 28 -2.32 4.93 -21.99
N LEU A 29 -1.49 5.53 -21.12
CA LEU A 29 -1.22 6.98 -21.16
C LEU A 29 -0.57 7.40 -22.47
N VAL A 30 0.45 6.66 -22.93
CA VAL A 30 1.09 6.93 -24.23
C VAL A 30 0.07 6.87 -25.36
N VAL A 31 -0.81 5.86 -25.36
CA VAL A 31 -1.88 5.75 -26.36
C VAL A 31 -2.83 6.95 -26.30
N LEU A 32 -3.26 7.37 -25.11
CA LEU A 32 -4.16 8.52 -24.95
C LEU A 32 -3.52 9.83 -25.40
N ILE A 33 -2.22 10.00 -25.15
CA ILE A 33 -1.45 11.17 -25.62
C ILE A 33 -1.39 11.18 -27.15
N LEU A 34 -1.08 10.04 -27.77
CA LEU A 34 -1.03 9.93 -29.24
C LEU A 34 -2.39 10.20 -29.87
N VAL A 35 -3.46 9.61 -29.33
CA VAL A 35 -4.84 9.80 -29.80
C VAL A 35 -5.25 11.28 -29.68
N GLY A 36 -4.99 11.92 -28.54
CA GLY A 36 -5.29 13.34 -28.34
C GLY A 36 -4.52 14.23 -29.32
N THR A 37 -3.23 13.93 -29.54
CA THR A 37 -2.36 14.73 -30.41
C THR A 37 -2.80 14.64 -31.86
N ILE A 38 -3.08 13.42 -32.34
CA ILE A 38 -3.58 13.17 -33.69
C ILE A 38 -4.94 13.86 -33.88
N PHE A 39 -5.82 13.80 -32.89
CA PHE A 39 -7.13 14.46 -32.95
C PHE A 39 -6.99 15.99 -33.08
N LEU A 40 -6.18 16.63 -32.23
CA LEU A 40 -5.94 18.08 -32.28
C LEU A 40 -5.26 18.52 -33.58
N ALA A 41 -4.30 17.73 -34.08
CA ALA A 41 -3.63 18.03 -35.35
C ALA A 41 -4.56 17.92 -36.56
N THR A 42 -5.52 16.98 -36.55
CA THR A 42 -6.41 16.72 -37.70
C THR A 42 -7.70 17.54 -37.67
N VAL A 43 -8.34 17.67 -36.50
CA VAL A 43 -9.66 18.32 -36.34
C VAL A 43 -9.52 19.80 -36.02
N GLU A 44 -8.64 20.14 -35.08
CA GLU A 44 -8.40 21.54 -34.68
C GLU A 44 -7.32 22.21 -35.55
N LYS A 45 -6.65 21.44 -36.42
CA LYS A 45 -5.58 21.89 -37.32
C LYS A 45 -4.43 22.60 -36.58
N LEU A 46 -4.18 22.19 -35.33
CA LEU A 46 -3.03 22.67 -34.57
C LEU A 46 -1.74 22.08 -35.16
N ASP A 47 -0.63 22.81 -35.01
CA ASP A 47 0.69 22.23 -35.25
C ASP A 47 0.90 21.02 -34.32
N ILE A 48 1.66 20.02 -34.76
CA ILE A 48 1.85 18.77 -34.01
C ILE A 48 2.47 19.06 -32.62
N VAL A 49 3.38 20.02 -32.53
CA VAL A 49 4.02 20.40 -31.25
C VAL A 49 3.02 21.08 -30.33
N ASP A 50 2.23 22.02 -30.86
CA ASP A 50 1.17 22.71 -30.11
C ASP A 50 0.07 21.74 -29.64
N ALA A 51 -0.28 20.78 -30.49
CA ALA A 51 -1.23 19.72 -30.18
C ALA A 51 -0.72 18.82 -29.05
N PHE A 52 0.53 18.35 -29.15
CA PHE A 52 1.16 17.54 -28.10
C PHE A 52 1.25 18.30 -26.78
N TYR A 53 1.64 19.57 -26.83
CA TYR A 53 1.69 20.45 -25.66
C TYR A 53 0.29 20.61 -25.02
N CYS A 54 -0.75 20.88 -25.82
CA CYS A 54 -2.12 21.01 -25.35
C CYS A 54 -2.63 19.73 -24.69
N VAL A 55 -2.29 18.57 -25.26
CA VAL A 55 -2.63 17.26 -24.71
C VAL A 55 -1.96 17.04 -23.37
N CYS A 56 -0.64 17.23 -23.31
CA CYS A 56 0.13 17.07 -22.07
C CYS A 56 -0.38 18.01 -20.97
N SER A 57 -0.59 19.29 -21.28
CA SER A 57 -1.10 20.26 -20.29
C SER A 57 -2.52 19.94 -19.82
N THR A 58 -3.35 19.34 -20.67
CA THR A 58 -4.71 18.93 -20.30
C THR A 58 -4.71 17.67 -19.44
N ILE A 59 -4.03 16.61 -19.88
CA ILE A 59 -3.96 15.32 -19.18
C ILE A 59 -3.31 15.46 -17.80
N THR A 60 -2.29 16.31 -17.69
CA THR A 60 -1.60 16.62 -16.42
C THR A 60 -2.35 17.64 -15.55
N THR A 61 -3.53 18.08 -15.98
CA THR A 61 -4.38 19.06 -15.27
C THR A 61 -3.74 20.45 -15.07
N LEU A 62 -2.68 20.78 -15.82
CA LEU A 62 -2.08 22.14 -15.84
C LEU A 62 -3.04 23.16 -16.48
N GLY A 63 -3.60 22.82 -17.64
CA GLY A 63 -4.72 23.55 -18.24
C GLY A 63 -4.49 25.03 -18.53
N TYR A 64 -3.34 25.42 -19.08
CA TYR A 64 -3.00 26.83 -19.36
C TYR A 64 -4.01 27.56 -20.26
N GLY A 65 -4.68 26.85 -21.17
CA GLY A 65 -5.78 27.37 -21.98
C GLY A 65 -5.38 28.20 -23.20
N ASP A 66 -4.09 28.33 -23.49
CA ASP A 66 -3.52 28.99 -24.66
C ASP A 66 -3.75 28.21 -25.97
N LYS A 67 -3.80 26.88 -25.88
CA LYS A 67 -4.27 25.97 -26.93
C LYS A 67 -5.42 25.15 -26.36
N SER A 68 -6.49 24.96 -27.13
CA SER A 68 -7.69 24.27 -26.64
C SER A 68 -8.55 23.68 -27.75
N PHE A 69 -9.38 22.71 -27.36
CA PHE A 69 -10.44 22.13 -28.20
C PHE A 69 -11.52 23.18 -28.50
N SER A 70 -11.37 23.88 -29.62
CA SER A 70 -12.18 25.04 -29.95
C SER A 70 -13.40 24.68 -30.80
N THR A 71 -13.29 23.65 -31.66
CA THR A 71 -14.39 23.20 -32.50
C THR A 71 -15.50 22.51 -31.70
N LYS A 72 -16.73 22.53 -32.21
CA LYS A 72 -17.86 21.82 -31.60
C LYS A 72 -17.57 20.31 -31.44
N ALA A 73 -16.98 19.70 -32.47
CA ALA A 73 -16.57 18.30 -32.44
C ALA A 73 -15.46 18.04 -31.42
N GLY A 74 -14.46 18.93 -31.35
CA GLY A 74 -13.36 18.81 -30.39
C GLY A 74 -13.81 18.93 -28.95
N ARG A 75 -14.78 19.79 -28.63
CA ARG A 75 -15.34 19.87 -27.28
C ARG A 75 -16.05 18.59 -26.85
N VAL A 76 -16.84 17.99 -27.75
CA VAL A 76 -17.50 16.70 -27.47
C VAL A 76 -16.47 15.59 -27.24
N PHE A 77 -15.44 15.52 -28.08
CA PHE A 77 -14.34 14.57 -27.89
C PHE A 77 -13.63 14.81 -26.54
N ALA A 78 -13.29 16.07 -26.24
CA ALA A 78 -12.60 16.46 -25.03
C ALA A 78 -13.36 16.05 -23.77
N THR A 79 -14.69 16.15 -23.74
CA THR A 79 -15.48 15.72 -22.57
C THR A 79 -15.18 14.27 -22.17
N PHE A 80 -15.22 13.33 -23.11
CA PHE A 80 -14.99 11.92 -22.81
C PHE A 80 -13.50 11.58 -22.67
N TRP A 81 -12.67 12.17 -23.53
CA TRP A 81 -11.24 11.90 -23.56
C TRP A 81 -10.53 12.45 -22.32
N ILE A 82 -10.85 13.68 -21.87
CA ILE A 82 -10.26 14.26 -20.67
C ILE A 82 -10.60 13.39 -19.46
N LEU A 83 -11.89 13.04 -19.26
CA LEU A 83 -12.31 12.18 -18.15
C LEU A 83 -11.53 10.85 -18.11
N THR A 84 -11.42 10.18 -19.26
CA THR A 84 -10.70 8.90 -19.37
C THR A 84 -9.21 9.07 -19.08
N SER A 85 -8.60 10.13 -19.63
CA SER A 85 -7.17 10.40 -19.47
C SER A 85 -6.77 10.82 -18.05
N THR A 86 -7.57 11.66 -17.39
CA THR A 86 -7.32 12.07 -16.00
C THR A 86 -7.41 10.89 -15.05
N ILE A 87 -8.39 9.99 -15.23
CA ILE A 87 -8.48 8.75 -14.43
C ILE A 87 -7.24 7.88 -14.66
N CYS A 88 -6.79 7.73 -15.90
CA CYS A 88 -5.61 6.94 -16.24
C CYS A 88 -4.33 7.50 -15.60
N VAL A 89 -4.16 8.84 -15.58
CA VAL A 89 -3.03 9.50 -14.90
C VAL A 89 -3.07 9.27 -13.40
N ALA A 90 -4.24 9.44 -12.78
CA ALA A 90 -4.41 9.20 -11.34
C ALA A 90 -4.04 7.76 -10.98
N GLN A 91 -4.52 6.78 -11.75
CA GLN A 91 -4.18 5.37 -11.58
C GLN A 91 -2.68 5.11 -11.73
N PHE A 92 -2.03 5.73 -12.71
CA PHE A 92 -0.60 5.60 -12.91
C PHE A 92 0.19 6.09 -11.68
N PHE A 93 -0.18 7.26 -11.11
CA PHE A 93 0.44 7.74 -9.88
C PHE A 93 0.18 6.82 -8.68
N CYS A 94 -1.04 6.30 -8.53
CA CYS A 94 -1.35 5.32 -7.49
C CYS A 94 -0.48 4.07 -7.62
N TYR A 95 -0.31 3.51 -8.82
CA TYR A 95 0.54 2.33 -9.03
C TYR A 95 2.02 2.61 -8.77
N ILE A 96 2.52 3.80 -9.10
CA ILE A 96 3.89 4.20 -8.72
C ILE A 96 4.03 4.28 -7.20
N ALA A 97 3.05 4.87 -6.52
CA ALA A 97 3.05 4.95 -5.06
C ALA A 97 3.01 3.56 -4.41
N GLU A 98 2.19 2.64 -4.94
CA GLU A 98 2.14 1.23 -4.53
C GLU A 98 3.51 0.56 -4.72
N LEU A 99 4.14 0.70 -5.89
CA LEU A 99 5.46 0.11 -6.17
C LEU A 99 6.55 0.58 -5.20
N ASN A 100 6.58 1.89 -4.92
CA ASN A 100 7.54 2.47 -3.99
C ASN A 100 7.26 2.01 -2.55
N THR A 101 5.99 1.97 -2.16
CA THR A 101 5.58 1.56 -0.81
C THR A 101 5.88 0.09 -0.56
N GLU A 102 5.54 -0.80 -1.49
CA GLU A 102 5.88 -2.23 -1.48
C GLU A 102 7.39 -2.45 -1.32
N SER A 103 8.18 -1.75 -2.14
CA SER A 103 9.64 -1.87 -2.10
C SER A 103 10.21 -1.43 -0.76
N ARG A 104 9.68 -0.33 -0.20
CA ARG A 104 10.10 0.20 1.10
C ARG A 104 9.67 -0.72 2.25
N GLN A 105 8.44 -1.24 2.22
CA GLN A 105 7.95 -2.19 3.22
C GLN A 105 8.78 -3.49 3.23
N LYS A 106 9.10 -4.04 2.05
CA LYS A 106 9.96 -5.23 1.93
C LYS A 106 11.38 -4.96 2.44
N ALA A 107 11.93 -3.79 2.15
CA ALA A 107 13.24 -3.39 2.65
C ALA A 107 13.25 -3.24 4.18
N LEU A 108 12.23 -2.61 4.76
CA LEU A 108 12.08 -2.46 6.22
C LEU A 108 11.94 -3.81 6.91
N VAL A 109 11.03 -4.68 6.44
CA VAL A 109 10.87 -6.04 6.98
C VAL A 109 12.18 -6.80 6.92
N LYS A 110 12.86 -6.79 5.78
CA LYS A 110 14.16 -7.47 5.63
C LYS A 110 15.20 -6.89 6.58
N TRP A 111 15.24 -5.57 6.74
CA TRP A 111 16.16 -4.90 7.65
C TRP A 111 15.89 -5.28 9.11
N VAL A 112 14.64 -5.25 9.57
CA VAL A 112 14.23 -5.62 10.94
C VAL A 112 14.60 -7.07 11.26
N LEU A 113 14.43 -7.99 10.30
CA LEU A 113 14.72 -9.42 10.48
C LEU A 113 16.22 -9.74 10.43
N THR A 114 17.02 -8.96 9.71
CA THR A 114 18.47 -9.24 9.53
C THR A 114 19.37 -8.40 10.44
N ARG A 115 18.85 -7.31 11.00
CA ARG A 115 19.56 -6.47 11.98
C ARG A 115 19.82 -7.26 13.28
N ARG A 116 21.00 -7.05 13.86
CA ARG A 116 21.36 -7.56 15.19
C ARG A 116 20.58 -6.83 16.29
N MET A 117 20.10 -7.57 17.28
CA MET A 117 19.49 -7.01 18.49
C MET A 117 20.54 -6.31 19.36
N THR A 118 20.16 -5.20 19.97
CA THR A 118 20.93 -4.50 21.01
C THR A 118 20.32 -4.76 22.39
N ASN A 119 21.01 -4.35 23.46
CA ASN A 119 20.46 -4.49 24.82
C ASN A 119 19.19 -3.66 25.03
N VAL A 120 19.12 -2.47 24.43
CA VAL A 120 17.91 -1.63 24.47
C VAL A 120 16.74 -2.31 23.75
N ASP A 121 17.03 -3.05 22.67
CA ASP A 121 16.01 -3.82 21.94
C ASP A 121 15.54 -5.04 22.75
N LEU A 122 16.40 -5.60 23.61
CA LEU A 122 16.02 -6.68 24.54
C LEU A 122 15.12 -6.15 25.65
N GLU A 123 15.51 -5.05 26.30
CA GLU A 123 14.69 -4.37 27.32
C GLU A 123 13.33 -3.94 26.77
N ALA A 124 13.25 -3.52 25.50
CA ALA A 124 11.98 -3.16 24.87
C ALA A 124 11.14 -4.36 24.40
N ALA A 125 11.73 -5.56 24.34
CA ALA A 125 11.06 -6.79 23.96
C ALA A 125 10.55 -7.56 25.18
N ASP A 126 11.21 -7.41 26.32
CA ASP A 126 10.81 -7.91 27.64
C ASP A 126 9.50 -7.22 28.07
N LEU A 127 8.39 -7.95 27.99
CA LEU A 127 7.05 -7.41 28.27
C LEU A 127 6.66 -7.60 29.73
N ASP A 128 7.22 -8.59 30.41
CA ASP A 128 6.93 -8.91 31.81
C ASP A 128 8.01 -8.42 32.81
N ASP A 129 9.08 -7.80 32.31
CA ASP A 129 10.20 -7.20 33.06
C ASP A 129 10.96 -8.24 33.92
N ASP A 130 11.03 -9.50 33.45
CA ASP A 130 11.72 -10.60 34.13
C ASP A 130 13.24 -10.65 33.81
N GLY A 131 13.69 -9.83 32.87
CA GLY A 131 15.09 -9.70 32.44
C GLY A 131 15.53 -10.73 31.41
N VAL A 132 14.63 -11.59 30.92
CA VAL A 132 14.86 -12.48 29.77
C VAL A 132 13.82 -12.22 28.68
N VAL A 133 14.07 -12.71 27.47
CA VAL A 133 13.13 -12.55 26.36
C VAL A 133 12.79 -13.92 25.80
N GLY A 134 11.53 -14.32 26.01
CA GLY A 134 10.96 -15.54 25.47
C GLY A 134 10.74 -15.48 23.95
N PRO A 135 10.51 -16.63 23.30
CA PRO A 135 10.22 -16.67 21.87
C PRO A 135 8.98 -15.86 21.47
N ALA A 136 7.96 -15.80 22.32
CA ALA A 136 6.71 -15.06 22.03
C ALA A 136 6.94 -13.55 22.07
N GLU A 137 7.62 -13.05 23.09
CA GLU A 137 8.02 -11.65 23.25
C GLU A 137 8.92 -11.18 22.10
N PHE A 138 9.91 -12.01 21.73
CA PHE A 138 10.75 -11.73 20.56
C PHE A 138 9.93 -11.60 19.28
N VAL A 139 8.93 -12.47 19.07
CA VAL A 139 8.04 -12.40 17.90
C VAL A 139 7.17 -11.14 17.96
N LEU A 140 6.57 -10.81 19.11
CA LEU A 140 5.78 -9.60 19.29
C LEU A 140 6.60 -8.33 19.03
N TYR A 141 7.80 -8.26 19.60
CA TYR A 141 8.75 -7.18 19.35
C TYR A 141 9.09 -7.04 17.86
N LYS A 142 9.40 -8.15 17.17
CA LYS A 142 9.68 -8.11 15.73
C LYS A 142 8.46 -7.70 14.90
N LEU A 143 7.26 -8.14 15.27
CA LEU A 143 6.01 -7.73 14.61
C LEU A 143 5.75 -6.22 14.80
N LYS A 144 6.00 -5.70 15.99
CA LYS A 144 5.90 -4.28 16.32
C LYS A 144 6.90 -3.45 15.53
N GLU A 145 8.17 -3.84 15.51
CA GLU A 145 9.23 -3.17 14.71
C GLU A 145 8.95 -3.20 13.20
N MET A 146 8.30 -4.26 12.70
CA MET A 146 7.83 -4.34 11.31
C MET A 146 6.58 -3.48 11.04
N GLY A 147 6.01 -2.83 12.06
CA GLY A 147 4.78 -2.04 11.96
C GLY A 147 3.54 -2.87 11.65
N LYS A 148 3.52 -4.15 12.04
CA LYS A 148 2.38 -5.05 11.87
C LYS A 148 1.37 -4.93 13.01
N ILE A 149 1.85 -4.58 14.18
CA ILE A 149 1.08 -4.33 15.40
C ILE A 149 1.62 -3.06 16.05
N ASN A 150 0.75 -2.27 16.67
CA ASN A 150 1.14 -1.08 17.42
C ASN A 150 1.24 -1.42 18.92
N GLN A 151 1.88 -0.55 19.70
CA GLN A 151 1.94 -0.73 21.16
C GLN A 151 0.54 -0.74 21.79
N GLU A 152 -0.35 0.10 21.29
CA GLU A 152 -1.75 0.19 21.75
C GLU A 152 -2.48 -1.15 21.56
N ASP A 153 -2.26 -1.83 20.44
CA ASP A 153 -2.85 -3.14 20.16
C ASP A 153 -2.36 -4.19 21.17
N ILE A 154 -1.07 -4.15 21.54
CA ILE A 154 -0.50 -5.04 22.53
C ILE A 154 -1.11 -4.77 23.90
N LEU A 155 -1.21 -3.50 24.31
CA LEU A 155 -1.78 -3.12 25.60
C LEU A 155 -3.23 -3.58 25.76
N LEU A 156 -4.07 -3.40 24.73
CA LEU A 156 -5.47 -3.85 24.76
C LEU A 156 -5.60 -5.37 24.91
N VAL A 157 -4.73 -6.13 24.24
CA VAL A 157 -4.74 -7.60 24.35
C VAL A 157 -4.21 -8.06 25.71
N MET A 158 -3.23 -7.36 26.27
CA MET A 158 -2.71 -7.64 27.62
C MET A 158 -3.73 -7.30 28.71
N GLU A 159 -4.49 -6.21 28.57
CA GLU A 159 -5.58 -5.88 29.51
C GLU A 159 -6.65 -6.98 29.52
N GLU A 160 -7.05 -7.49 28.36
CA GLU A 160 -7.98 -8.62 28.27
C GLU A 160 -7.39 -9.90 28.91
N PHE A 161 -6.08 -10.14 28.72
CA PHE A 161 -5.39 -11.26 29.35
C PHE A 161 -5.43 -11.16 30.87
N GLU A 162 -5.14 -9.99 31.44
CA GLU A 162 -5.19 -9.76 32.90
C GLU A 162 -6.61 -9.93 33.47
N ILE A 163 -7.65 -9.57 32.72
CA ILE A 163 -9.04 -9.79 33.13
C ILE A 163 -9.37 -11.29 33.14
N LEU A 164 -8.86 -12.04 32.18
CA LEU A 164 -9.10 -13.47 32.07
C LEU A 164 -8.27 -14.29 33.06
N ASP A 165 -7.08 -13.82 33.46
CA ASP A 165 -6.18 -14.46 34.41
C ASP A 165 -6.62 -14.22 35.87
N VAL A 166 -7.77 -14.82 36.23
CA VAL A 166 -8.41 -14.64 37.54
C VAL A 166 -7.50 -15.07 38.69
N ASP A 167 -6.69 -16.11 38.49
CA ASP A 167 -5.77 -16.62 39.50
C ASP A 167 -4.42 -15.88 39.54
N GLN A 168 -4.20 -14.92 38.63
CA GLN A 168 -2.97 -14.15 38.48
C GLN A 168 -1.72 -15.04 38.35
N SER A 169 -1.87 -16.21 37.74
CA SER A 169 -0.77 -17.14 37.53
C SER A 169 0.21 -16.66 36.45
N GLY A 170 -0.17 -15.65 35.65
CA GLY A 170 0.55 -15.23 34.45
C GLY A 170 0.31 -16.18 33.27
N THR A 171 -0.66 -17.10 33.39
CA THR A 171 -0.99 -18.08 32.35
C THR A 171 -2.49 -18.33 32.30
N LEU A 172 -3.09 -18.37 31.11
CA LEU A 172 -4.50 -18.74 30.99
C LEU A 172 -4.69 -20.25 30.99
N SER A 173 -5.35 -20.74 32.04
CA SER A 173 -5.77 -22.13 32.15
C SER A 173 -7.29 -22.29 31.90
N PRO A 174 -7.79 -23.53 31.67
CA PRO A 174 -9.24 -23.77 31.58
C PRO A 174 -10.00 -23.34 32.84
N SER A 175 -9.35 -23.37 34.00
CA SER A 175 -9.94 -22.96 35.28
C SER A 175 -10.27 -21.46 35.27
N ASP A 176 -9.36 -20.64 34.74
CA ASP A 176 -9.52 -19.18 34.68
C ASP A 176 -10.68 -18.79 33.76
N LEU A 177 -10.80 -19.49 32.63
CA LEU A 177 -11.91 -19.30 31.70
C LEU A 177 -13.27 -19.69 32.31
N MET A 178 -13.32 -20.76 33.11
CA MET A 178 -14.54 -21.15 33.81
C MET A 178 -14.93 -20.14 34.90
N LEU A 179 -13.95 -19.61 35.64
CA LEU A 179 -14.17 -18.61 36.68
C LEU A 179 -14.61 -17.27 36.07
N ALA A 180 -13.96 -16.81 35.00
CA ALA A 180 -14.33 -15.60 34.28
C ALA A 180 -15.76 -15.66 33.70
N GLN A 181 -16.17 -16.82 33.16
CA GLN A 181 -17.54 -17.04 32.68
C GLN A 181 -18.59 -17.01 33.81
N SER A 182 -18.24 -17.56 34.99
CA SER A 182 -19.15 -17.56 36.14
C SER A 182 -19.35 -16.18 36.77
N ALA A 183 -18.41 -15.25 36.58
CA ALA A 183 -18.49 -13.88 37.07
C ALA A 183 -19.34 -12.94 36.18
N GLN A 184 -19.69 -13.36 34.96
CA GLN A 184 -20.51 -12.59 34.01
C GLN A 184 -22.01 -12.96 34.01
N THR A 185 -22.42 -13.99 34.76
CA THR A 185 -23.83 -14.38 34.99
C THR A 185 -24.35 -13.88 36.32
#